data_AF-A0A519RG75-F1
#
_entry.id   AF-A0A519RG75-F1
#
_cell.length_a   1.000
_cell.length_b   1.000
_cell.length_c   1.000
_cell.angle_alpha   90.00
_cell.angle_beta   90.00
_cell.angle_gamma   90.00
#
_symmetry.space_group_name_H-M   'P 1'
#
loop_
_entity.id
_entity.type
_entity.pdbx_description
1 polymer ?
#
loop_
_entity_poly.entity_id
_entity_poly.type
_entity_poly.pdbx_seq_one_letter_code
_entity_poly.pdbx_strand_id
1 'polypeptide(L)'
;MSTSTKQEQLAELKEMLKHSRKLSQSTEKTYLSLLYNFQREHRDEERGTLREFFFEFFDRSPSEILAILEDSGNPNQSKRSILSAIRVLTNDEAYIDFIRVMNERVAQRSTEDQKTKKNKLSWEDVEAIVARYKRMVKQDDSYDVNDYHYCNWILVLLTSSTMIPCRRCMDWFHFKIRNVDKTKDNYLQGNKMIFNSYKTVSTNKEARVVRVPDELYFILRRWINHSKNDYLIFQENGRSFTSSTFTKRIQRLYGKGVSVSQLRSIYTSSVLRDDIREVEKLNETLTEKANEMGTSLNMLKTVYLKNKG
;
A
#
# COMPACT_ATOMS: atom_id res chain seq x y z
N MET A 1 14.56 32.13 26.65
CA MET A 1 14.39 31.99 25.18
C MET A 1 13.02 31.38 24.95
N SER A 2 12.24 31.89 23.99
CA SER A 2 10.89 31.35 23.70
C SER A 2 11.05 29.98 23.04
N THR A 3 10.45 28.95 23.62
CA THR A 3 10.40 27.60 23.04
C THR A 3 9.66 27.69 21.70
N SER A 4 10.36 27.43 20.60
CA SER A 4 9.79 27.49 19.26
C SER A 4 8.57 26.58 19.18
N THR A 5 7.50 27.08 18.56
CA THR A 5 6.25 26.31 18.46
C THR A 5 6.46 25.09 17.57
N LYS A 6 5.68 24.03 17.79
CA LYS A 6 5.70 22.82 16.94
C LYS A 6 5.56 23.16 15.44
N GLN A 7 4.79 24.19 15.10
CA GLN A 7 4.59 24.60 13.71
C GLN A 7 5.85 25.20 13.09
N GLU A 8 6.57 26.04 13.84
CA GLU A 8 7.86 26.60 13.42
C GLU A 8 8.91 25.51 13.23
N GLN A 9 9.03 24.58 14.19
CA GLN A 9 9.97 23.46 14.09
C GLN A 9 9.70 22.57 12.86
N LEU A 10 8.43 22.31 12.55
CA LEU A 10 8.06 21.56 11.35
C LEU A 10 8.34 22.34 10.07
N ALA A 11 8.24 23.67 10.08
CA ALA A 11 8.57 24.51 8.93
C ALA A 11 10.09 24.51 8.68
N GLU A 12 10.91 24.63 9.72
CA GLU A 12 12.37 24.58 9.61
C GLU A 12 12.84 23.22 9.07
N LEU A 13 12.35 22.11 9.63
CA LEU A 13 12.63 20.76 9.13
C LEU A 13 12.24 20.58 7.66
N LYS A 14 11.14 21.21 7.24
CA LYS A 14 10.68 21.16 5.86
C LYS A 14 11.62 21.89 4.92
N GLU A 15 12.12 23.05 5.32
CA GLU A 15 13.14 23.75 4.55
C GLU A 15 14.43 22.93 4.47
N MET A 16 14.89 22.30 5.56
CA MET A 16 16.05 21.42 5.54
C MET A 16 15.89 20.26 4.53
N LEU A 17 14.74 19.59 4.51
CA LEU A 17 14.46 18.49 3.58
C LEU A 17 14.33 18.94 2.11
N LYS A 18 13.82 20.15 1.84
CA LYS A 18 13.70 20.67 0.47
C LYS A 18 15.05 20.86 -0.20
N HIS A 19 16.06 21.30 0.56
CA HIS A 19 17.40 21.54 0.04
C HIS A 19 18.13 20.25 -0.32
N SER A 20 17.76 19.13 0.29
CA SER A 20 18.48 17.89 0.11
C SER A 20 17.95 17.01 -1.02
N ARG A 21 16.61 16.89 -1.19
CA ARG A 21 16.03 16.09 -2.28
C ARG A 21 14.57 16.43 -2.58
N LYS A 22 14.16 16.25 -3.83
CA LYS A 22 12.73 16.28 -4.22
C LYS A 22 12.01 15.03 -3.72
N LEU A 23 11.19 15.20 -2.67
CA LEU A 23 10.39 14.13 -2.07
C LEU A 23 8.93 14.16 -2.55
N SER A 24 8.26 13.01 -2.46
CA SER A 24 6.80 12.97 -2.59
C SER A 24 6.13 13.58 -1.36
N GLN A 25 4.92 14.14 -1.49
CA GLN A 25 4.21 14.77 -0.36
C GLN A 25 3.97 13.81 0.81
N SER A 26 3.73 12.52 0.55
CA SER A 26 3.54 11.54 1.61
C SER A 26 4.85 11.22 2.33
N THR A 27 5.95 11.06 1.58
CA THR A 27 7.28 10.83 2.15
C THR A 27 7.74 12.03 2.98
N GLU A 28 7.58 13.25 2.47
CA GLU A 28 7.91 14.49 3.18
C GLU A 28 7.18 14.55 4.53
N LYS A 29 5.85 14.36 4.53
CA LYS A 29 5.05 14.35 5.77
C LYS A 29 5.53 13.29 6.76
N THR A 30 5.86 12.09 6.29
CA THR A 30 6.39 11.03 7.14
C THR A 30 7.75 11.41 7.73
N TYR A 31 8.68 11.92 6.93
CA TYR A 31 10.01 12.29 7.39
C TYR A 31 9.95 13.46 8.37
N LEU A 32 9.15 14.48 8.11
CA LEU A 32 8.91 15.58 9.05
C LEU A 32 8.43 15.07 10.41
N SER A 33 7.45 14.17 10.42
CA SER A 33 6.95 13.60 11.68
C SER A 33 8.00 12.77 12.41
N LEU A 34 8.82 12.00 11.68
CA LEU A 34 9.87 11.16 12.26
C LEU A 34 11.00 12.02 12.85
N LEU A 35 11.50 12.99 12.08
CA LEU A 35 12.57 13.90 12.51
C LEU A 35 12.12 14.78 13.68
N TYR A 36 10.87 15.28 13.65
CA TYR A 36 10.31 16.05 14.76
C TYR A 36 10.24 15.23 16.06
N ASN A 37 9.80 13.97 15.99
CA ASN A 37 9.75 13.11 17.17
C ASN A 37 11.14 12.73 17.65
N PHE A 38 12.05 12.45 16.72
CA PHE A 38 13.42 12.10 17.00
C PHE A 38 14.18 13.23 17.70
N GLN A 39 14.11 14.46 17.19
CA GLN A 39 14.74 15.60 17.85
C GLN A 39 14.14 15.85 19.23
N ARG A 40 12.81 15.73 19.40
CA ARG A 40 12.18 15.88 20.72
C ARG A 40 12.67 14.84 21.74
N GLU A 41 13.07 13.65 21.31
CA GLU A 41 13.55 12.57 22.18
C GLU A 41 15.03 12.73 22.55
N HIS A 42 15.82 13.38 21.69
CA HIS A 42 17.29 13.39 21.80
C HIS A 42 17.93 14.78 21.92
N ARG A 43 17.16 15.86 21.70
CA ARG A 43 17.61 17.24 21.81
C ARG A 43 17.33 17.76 23.21
N ASP A 44 18.33 18.43 23.78
CA ASP A 44 18.13 19.29 24.96
C ASP A 44 17.44 20.59 24.51
N GLU A 45 16.20 20.82 24.93
CA GLU A 45 15.41 21.98 24.48
C GLU A 45 16.05 23.31 24.91
N GLU A 46 16.87 23.30 25.97
CA GLU A 46 17.55 24.49 26.51
C GLU A 46 18.81 24.87 25.73
N ARG A 47 19.27 24.03 24.77
CA ARG A 47 20.52 24.24 24.03
C ARG A 47 20.31 24.26 22.51
N GLY A 48 20.68 25.39 21.91
CA GLY A 48 20.91 25.56 20.47
C GLY A 48 19.66 25.58 19.58
N THR A 49 19.84 25.77 18.28
CA THR A 49 18.79 25.70 17.26
C THR A 49 18.51 24.26 16.81
N LEU A 50 17.43 24.00 16.06
CA LEU A 50 17.18 22.67 15.47
C LEU A 50 18.32 22.29 14.51
N ARG A 51 18.79 23.26 13.73
CA ARG A 51 19.90 23.07 12.81
C ARG A 51 21.19 22.69 13.53
N GLU A 52 21.50 23.35 14.65
CA GLU A 52 22.64 23.01 15.50
C GLU A 52 22.52 21.60 16.06
N PHE A 53 21.35 21.24 16.61
CA PHE A 53 21.12 19.89 17.10
C PHE A 53 21.40 18.85 16.01
N PHE A 54 20.83 19.02 14.82
CA PHE A 54 21.05 18.07 13.74
C PHE A 54 22.51 18.07 13.28
N PHE A 55 23.18 19.23 13.20
CA PHE A 55 24.60 19.32 12.86
C PHE A 55 25.48 18.56 13.86
N GLU A 56 25.35 18.84 15.17
CA GLU A 56 26.07 18.12 16.23
C GLU A 56 25.72 16.63 16.24
N PHE A 57 24.46 16.30 15.98
CA PHE A 57 24.01 14.92 15.93
C PHE A 57 24.59 14.18 14.71
N PHE A 58 24.86 14.86 13.60
CA PHE A 58 25.49 14.29 12.40
C PHE A 58 27.00 14.18 12.46
N ASP A 59 27.65 14.86 13.39
CA ASP A 59 29.06 14.60 13.70
C ASP A 59 29.25 13.19 14.30
N ARG A 60 28.17 12.56 14.79
CA ARG A 60 28.17 11.14 15.16
C ARG A 60 28.24 10.25 13.93
N SER A 61 28.97 9.17 14.06
CA SER A 61 29.02 8.13 13.04
C SER A 61 27.63 7.49 12.83
N PRO A 62 27.29 7.05 11.60
CA PRO A 62 26.07 6.31 11.34
C PRO A 62 25.88 5.08 12.24
N SER A 63 26.97 4.44 12.68
CA SER A 63 26.96 3.34 13.64
C SER A 63 26.48 3.75 15.03
N GLU A 64 26.90 4.91 15.54
CA GLU A 64 26.43 5.43 16.83
C GLU A 64 24.94 5.79 16.77
N ILE A 65 24.50 6.36 15.65
CA ILE A 65 23.09 6.67 15.43
C ILE A 65 22.26 5.40 15.35
N LEU A 66 22.77 4.35 14.70
CA LEU A 66 22.11 3.06 14.72
C LEU A 66 22.03 2.51 16.15
N ALA A 67 23.10 2.58 16.96
CA ALA A 67 23.08 2.09 18.33
C ALA A 67 22.00 2.79 19.18
N ILE A 68 21.89 4.12 19.07
CA ILE A 68 20.82 4.90 19.73
C ILE A 68 19.43 4.41 19.29
N LEU A 69 19.24 4.18 17.98
CA LEU A 69 17.98 3.65 17.49
C LEU A 69 17.73 2.22 17.93
N GLU A 70 18.77 1.38 18.04
CA GLU A 70 18.66 0.00 18.53
C GLU A 70 18.22 -0.04 19.99
N ASP A 71 18.75 0.85 20.83
CA ASP A 71 18.35 1.02 22.22
C ASP A 71 16.96 1.65 22.38
N SER A 72 16.48 2.37 21.35
CA SER A 72 15.11 2.87 21.36
C SER A 72 14.08 1.73 21.28
N GLY A 73 12.96 1.89 22.00
CA GLY A 73 11.80 0.98 21.94
C GLY A 73 11.04 0.98 20.61
N ASN A 74 11.55 1.71 19.60
CA ASN A 74 10.93 1.81 18.29
C ASN A 74 10.94 0.46 17.55
N PRO A 75 9.93 0.15 16.71
CA PRO A 75 9.99 -1.03 15.85
C PRO A 75 11.01 -0.84 14.72
N ASN A 76 11.60 -1.93 14.21
CA ASN A 76 12.57 -1.90 13.10
C ASN A 76 12.10 -1.08 11.89
N GLN A 77 10.79 -1.10 11.58
CA GLN A 77 10.22 -0.31 10.49
C GLN A 77 10.32 1.20 10.73
N SER A 78 10.17 1.64 11.99
CA SER A 78 10.35 3.04 12.38
C SER A 78 11.83 3.40 12.32
N LYS A 79 12.72 2.59 12.94
CA LYS A 79 14.18 2.79 12.91
C LYS A 79 14.70 2.97 11.48
N ARG A 80 14.31 2.07 10.58
CA ARG A 80 14.59 2.13 9.13
C ARG A 80 14.16 3.45 8.49
N SER A 81 12.97 3.92 8.85
CA SER A 81 12.40 5.13 8.26
C SER A 81 13.08 6.39 8.80
N ILE A 82 13.50 6.38 10.07
CA ILE A 82 14.32 7.44 10.68
C ILE A 82 15.68 7.51 9.99
N LEU A 83 16.39 6.38 9.85
CA LEU A 83 17.66 6.32 9.11
C LEU A 83 17.52 6.83 7.67
N SER A 84 16.40 6.52 7.01
CA SER A 84 16.13 7.04 5.66
C SER A 84 15.90 8.55 5.65
N ALA A 85 15.23 9.10 6.66
CA ALA A 85 15.00 10.54 6.80
C ALA A 85 16.32 11.27 7.10
N ILE A 86 17.15 10.73 8.01
CA ILE A 86 18.48 11.25 8.32
C ILE A 86 19.35 11.25 7.08
N ARG A 87 19.46 10.10 6.37
CA ARG A 87 20.18 10.01 5.10
C ARG A 87 19.76 11.09 4.11
N VAL A 88 18.45 11.32 3.97
CA VAL A 88 17.96 12.36 3.07
C VAL A 88 18.39 13.73 3.54
N LEU A 89 18.41 14.01 4.84
CA LEU A 89 18.77 15.31 5.36
C LEU A 89 20.29 15.57 5.33
N THR A 90 21.12 14.55 5.54
CA THR A 90 22.60 14.65 5.51
C THR A 90 23.20 14.44 4.13
N ASN A 91 22.47 13.77 3.22
CA ASN A 91 22.99 13.26 1.96
C ASN A 91 24.19 12.29 2.12
N ASP A 92 24.31 11.63 3.28
CA ASP A 92 25.38 10.68 3.57
C ASP A 92 24.99 9.25 3.13
N GLU A 93 25.78 8.66 2.25
CA GLU A 93 25.55 7.31 1.71
C GLU A 93 25.93 6.19 2.69
N ALA A 94 26.72 6.46 3.73
CA ALA A 94 27.07 5.46 4.73
C ALA A 94 25.84 4.87 5.44
N TYR A 95 24.72 5.60 5.49
CA TYR A 95 23.45 5.12 6.01
C TYR A 95 22.79 4.00 5.16
N ILE A 96 23.20 3.80 3.90
CA ILE A 96 22.59 2.82 2.99
C ILE A 96 22.70 1.40 3.54
N ASP A 97 23.87 1.00 4.04
CA ASP A 97 24.09 -0.35 4.56
C ASP A 97 23.24 -0.62 5.80
N PHE A 98 23.14 0.34 6.71
CA PHE A 98 22.28 0.23 7.90
C PHE A 98 20.79 0.17 7.54
N ILE A 99 20.36 0.94 6.54
CA ILE A 99 19.00 0.86 5.99
C ILE A 99 18.76 -0.52 5.38
N ARG A 100 19.74 -1.12 4.68
CA ARG A 100 19.64 -2.47 4.11
C ARG A 100 19.46 -3.51 5.22
N VAL A 101 20.30 -3.50 6.25
CA VAL A 101 20.19 -4.40 7.41
C VAL A 101 18.81 -4.28 8.06
N MET A 102 18.31 -3.05 8.26
CA MET A 102 16.96 -2.86 8.82
C MET A 102 15.86 -3.37 7.89
N ASN A 103 15.99 -3.24 6.57
CA ASN A 103 15.04 -3.81 5.61
C ASN A 103 15.00 -5.35 5.74
N GLU A 104 16.16 -6.00 5.84
CA GLU A 104 16.23 -7.46 6.00
C GLU A 104 15.54 -7.92 7.28
N ARG A 105 15.81 -7.26 8.41
CA ARG A 105 15.13 -7.56 9.69
C ARG A 105 13.62 -7.33 9.62
N VAL A 106 13.17 -6.27 8.93
CA VAL A 106 11.73 -6.03 8.69
C VAL A 106 11.11 -7.14 7.84
N ALA A 107 11.80 -7.59 6.80
CA ALA A 107 11.33 -8.64 5.91
C ALA A 107 11.25 -10.01 6.62
N GLN A 108 12.26 -10.35 7.42
CA GLN A 108 12.28 -11.56 8.25
C GLN A 108 11.09 -11.58 9.22
N ARG A 109 10.92 -10.51 10.00
CA ARG A 109 9.78 -10.40 10.93
C ARG A 109 8.43 -10.45 10.21
N SER A 110 8.30 -9.81 9.04
CA SER A 110 7.07 -9.88 8.25
C SER A 110 6.76 -11.31 7.78
N THR A 111 7.79 -12.09 7.47
CA THR A 111 7.64 -13.49 7.04
C THR A 111 7.21 -14.37 8.20
N GLU A 112 7.84 -14.22 9.36
CA GLU A 112 7.46 -14.92 10.60
C GLU A 112 6.04 -14.58 11.04
N ASP A 113 5.68 -13.30 11.01
CA ASP A 113 4.32 -12.81 11.28
C ASP A 113 3.29 -13.44 10.34
N GLN A 114 3.62 -13.61 9.05
CA GLN A 114 2.71 -14.23 8.09
C GLN A 114 2.55 -15.75 8.30
N LYS A 115 3.61 -16.44 8.72
CA LYS A 115 3.54 -17.87 9.07
C LYS A 115 2.69 -18.12 10.32
N THR A 116 2.70 -17.18 11.27
CA THR A 116 2.05 -17.34 12.57
C THR A 116 0.63 -16.75 12.63
N LYS A 117 0.33 -15.70 11.85
CA LYS A 117 -1.00 -15.09 11.81
C LYS A 117 -1.99 -15.98 11.07
N LYS A 118 -2.84 -16.67 11.83
CA LYS A 118 -4.09 -17.21 11.27
C LYS A 118 -5.00 -16.06 10.86
N ASN A 119 -5.47 -16.08 9.62
CA ASN A 119 -6.50 -15.15 9.16
C ASN A 119 -7.76 -15.35 10.00
N LYS A 120 -8.38 -14.25 10.43
CA LYS A 120 -9.65 -14.29 11.19
C LYS A 120 -10.88 -14.65 10.33
N LEU A 121 -10.68 -14.73 9.02
CA LEU A 121 -11.69 -14.95 8.01
C LEU A 121 -11.13 -16.00 7.04
N SER A 122 -11.88 -17.06 6.80
CA SER A 122 -11.53 -18.09 5.82
C SER A 122 -11.89 -17.64 4.39
N TRP A 123 -11.52 -18.43 3.38
CA TRP A 123 -11.96 -18.16 2.01
C TRP A 123 -13.44 -18.47 1.84
N GLU A 124 -13.90 -19.54 2.48
CA GLU A 124 -15.30 -19.97 2.52
C GLU A 124 -16.19 -18.88 3.15
N ASP A 125 -15.70 -18.17 4.18
CA ASP A 125 -16.42 -17.04 4.76
C ASP A 125 -16.55 -15.87 3.77
N VAL A 126 -15.50 -15.60 2.98
CA VAL A 126 -15.53 -14.57 1.92
C VAL A 126 -16.57 -14.94 0.88
N GLU A 127 -16.60 -16.19 0.42
CA GLU A 127 -17.59 -16.69 -0.54
C GLU A 127 -19.02 -16.63 0.02
N ALA A 128 -19.20 -16.98 1.29
CA ALA A 128 -20.49 -16.88 1.97
C ALA A 128 -20.99 -15.41 2.04
N ILE A 129 -20.09 -14.46 2.30
CA ILE A 129 -20.41 -13.02 2.27
C ILE A 129 -20.82 -12.58 0.86
N VAL A 130 -20.08 -12.99 -0.17
CA VAL A 130 -20.41 -12.69 -1.58
C VAL A 130 -21.79 -13.25 -1.94
N ALA A 131 -22.06 -14.51 -1.58
CA ALA A 131 -23.34 -15.17 -1.82
C ALA A 131 -24.51 -14.48 -1.09
N ARG A 132 -24.29 -14.02 0.15
CA ARG A 132 -25.27 -13.23 0.91
C ARG A 132 -25.64 -11.94 0.18
N TYR A 133 -24.66 -11.16 -0.28
CA TYR A 133 -24.92 -9.92 -1.02
C TYR A 133 -25.61 -10.18 -2.36
N LYS A 134 -25.23 -11.24 -3.08
CA LYS A 134 -25.90 -11.65 -4.33
C LYS A 134 -27.38 -11.97 -4.11
N ARG A 135 -27.74 -12.60 -2.97
CA ARG A 135 -29.14 -12.88 -2.62
C ARG A 135 -29.92 -11.62 -2.24
N MET A 136 -29.34 -10.76 -1.41
CA MET A 136 -30.00 -9.51 -0.97
C MET A 136 -30.44 -8.67 -2.16
N VAL A 137 -29.59 -8.53 -3.17
CA VAL A 137 -29.92 -7.67 -4.33
C VAL A 137 -30.89 -8.35 -5.29
N LYS A 138 -30.93 -9.69 -5.35
CA LYS A 138 -31.98 -10.40 -6.10
C LYS A 138 -33.36 -10.30 -5.44
N GLN A 139 -33.41 -10.15 -4.12
CA GLN A 139 -34.68 -10.01 -3.39
C GLN A 139 -35.20 -8.58 -3.45
N ASP A 140 -34.31 -7.60 -3.59
CA ASP A 140 -34.64 -6.20 -3.78
C ASP A 140 -34.69 -5.87 -5.29
N ASP A 141 -35.69 -6.44 -5.98
CA ASP A 141 -36.00 -6.11 -7.38
C ASP A 141 -36.63 -4.70 -7.52
N SER A 142 -36.92 -4.04 -6.40
CA SER A 142 -37.39 -2.66 -6.36
C SER A 142 -36.18 -1.73 -6.53
N TYR A 143 -36.19 -0.89 -7.57
CA TYR A 143 -35.10 0.03 -7.88
C TYR A 143 -34.97 1.20 -6.88
N ASP A 144 -35.66 1.13 -5.74
CA ASP A 144 -35.48 2.02 -4.59
C ASP A 144 -34.36 1.52 -3.66
N VAL A 145 -33.37 0.83 -4.25
CA VAL A 145 -32.23 0.31 -3.52
C VAL A 145 -31.47 1.50 -2.94
N ASN A 146 -31.45 1.59 -1.62
CA ASN A 146 -30.60 2.52 -0.90
C ASN A 146 -29.17 2.43 -1.49
N ASP A 147 -28.72 3.53 -2.09
CA ASP A 147 -27.42 3.68 -2.76
C ASP A 147 -26.27 3.09 -1.95
N TYR A 148 -26.36 3.16 -0.62
CA TYR A 148 -25.40 2.60 0.31
C TYR A 148 -25.31 1.07 0.28
N HIS A 149 -26.43 0.35 0.14
CA HIS A 149 -26.48 -1.11 0.04
C HIS A 149 -25.97 -1.59 -1.32
N TYR A 150 -26.31 -0.88 -2.40
CA TYR A 150 -25.75 -1.20 -3.71
C TYR A 150 -24.24 -0.93 -3.75
N CYS A 151 -23.79 0.20 -3.19
CA CYS A 151 -22.36 0.48 -2.98
C CYS A 151 -21.64 -0.66 -2.24
N ASN A 152 -22.27 -1.24 -1.21
CA ASN A 152 -21.71 -2.37 -0.48
C ASN A 152 -21.54 -3.59 -1.36
N TRP A 153 -22.56 -3.92 -2.16
CA TRP A 153 -22.47 -5.03 -3.08
C TRP A 153 -21.34 -4.85 -4.08
N ILE A 154 -21.26 -3.67 -4.71
CA ILE A 154 -20.14 -3.32 -5.60
C ILE A 154 -18.81 -3.49 -4.88
N LEU A 155 -18.68 -2.97 -3.66
CA LEU A 155 -17.43 -3.07 -2.89
C LEU A 155 -17.04 -4.52 -2.63
N VAL A 156 -18.00 -5.39 -2.31
CA VAL A 156 -17.77 -6.82 -2.12
C VAL A 156 -17.25 -7.46 -3.40
N LEU A 157 -17.88 -7.22 -4.56
CA LEU A 157 -17.44 -7.77 -5.84
C LEU A 157 -16.03 -7.30 -6.25
N LEU A 158 -15.66 -6.05 -5.91
CA LEU A 158 -14.36 -5.47 -6.25
C LEU A 158 -13.23 -5.91 -5.31
N THR A 159 -13.55 -6.34 -4.09
CA THR A 159 -12.55 -6.62 -3.04
C THR A 159 -12.47 -8.07 -2.60
N SER A 160 -13.41 -8.92 -2.99
CA SER A 160 -13.44 -10.35 -2.64
C SER A 160 -12.47 -11.22 -3.44
N SER A 161 -11.92 -10.75 -4.57
CA SER A 161 -11.24 -11.59 -5.57
C SER A 161 -12.13 -12.60 -6.32
N THR A 162 -13.46 -12.55 -6.18
CA THR A 162 -14.35 -13.54 -6.84
C THR A 162 -14.70 -13.19 -8.29
N MET A 163 -14.77 -11.91 -8.64
CA MET A 163 -15.07 -11.46 -10.02
C MET A 163 -13.85 -10.85 -10.69
N ILE A 164 -13.03 -10.13 -9.93
CA ILE A 164 -11.78 -9.53 -10.39
C ILE A 164 -10.74 -9.64 -9.27
N PRO A 165 -9.44 -9.74 -9.58
CA PRO A 165 -8.41 -9.75 -8.56
C PRO A 165 -8.50 -8.54 -7.63
N CYS A 166 -8.54 -8.78 -6.32
CA CYS A 166 -8.67 -7.71 -5.34
C CYS A 166 -7.50 -6.72 -5.42
N ARG A 167 -7.79 -5.46 -5.76
CA ARG A 167 -6.79 -4.37 -5.84
C ARG A 167 -6.62 -3.63 -4.53
N ARG A 168 -5.63 -2.72 -4.44
CA ARG A 168 -5.36 -1.95 -3.20
C ARG A 168 -6.48 -0.95 -2.93
N CYS A 169 -6.66 -0.56 -1.66
CA CYS A 169 -7.75 0.34 -1.27
C CYS A 169 -7.78 1.66 -2.06
N MET A 170 -6.63 2.29 -2.31
CA MET A 170 -6.55 3.56 -3.05
C MET A 170 -7.02 3.44 -4.49
N ASP A 171 -6.83 2.26 -5.10
CA ASP A 171 -7.27 2.01 -6.47
C ASP A 171 -8.79 2.21 -6.59
N TRP A 172 -9.53 1.96 -5.49
CA TRP A 172 -10.99 2.03 -5.44
C TRP A 172 -11.54 3.39 -5.04
N PHE A 173 -11.00 4.05 -4.00
CA PHE A 173 -11.54 5.35 -3.58
C PHE A 173 -11.08 6.53 -4.45
N HIS A 174 -10.10 6.34 -5.33
CA HIS A 174 -9.79 7.26 -6.44
C HIS A 174 -10.55 6.93 -7.74
N PHE A 175 -11.47 5.96 -7.72
CA PHE A 175 -12.22 5.55 -8.90
C PHE A 175 -13.44 6.44 -9.10
N LYS A 176 -13.48 7.15 -10.22
CA LYS A 176 -14.57 8.04 -10.62
C LYS A 176 -15.41 7.49 -11.75
N ILE A 177 -16.67 7.88 -11.72
CA ILE A 177 -17.71 7.53 -12.69
C ILE A 177 -18.33 8.77 -13.34
N ARG A 178 -18.12 9.97 -12.75
CA ARG A 178 -18.46 11.27 -13.33
C ARG A 178 -17.30 12.24 -13.13
N ASN A 179 -17.28 13.33 -13.91
CA ASN A 179 -16.25 14.37 -13.81
C ASN A 179 -14.81 13.80 -13.81
N VAL A 180 -14.58 12.84 -14.72
CA VAL A 180 -13.35 12.05 -14.80
C VAL A 180 -12.25 12.80 -15.54
N ASP A 181 -11.13 13.06 -14.85
CA ASP A 181 -9.85 13.42 -15.49
C ASP A 181 -9.13 12.14 -15.90
N LYS A 182 -9.16 11.79 -17.20
CA LYS A 182 -8.55 10.57 -17.75
C LYS A 182 -7.02 10.48 -17.57
N THR A 183 -6.36 11.55 -17.14
CA THR A 183 -4.92 11.57 -16.87
C THR A 183 -4.58 11.28 -15.41
N LYS A 184 -5.53 11.47 -14.48
CA LYS A 184 -5.30 11.37 -13.03
C LYS A 184 -6.20 10.35 -12.34
N ASP A 185 -7.47 10.31 -12.71
CA ASP A 185 -8.49 9.51 -12.04
C ASP A 185 -8.48 8.05 -12.53
N ASN A 186 -8.92 7.13 -11.69
CA ASN A 186 -9.23 5.76 -12.13
C ASN A 186 -10.66 5.75 -12.69
N TYR A 187 -10.90 5.04 -13.80
CA TYR A 187 -12.20 5.08 -14.49
C TYR A 187 -12.51 3.82 -15.29
N LEU A 188 -13.77 3.66 -15.70
CA LEU A 188 -14.23 2.55 -16.54
C LEU A 188 -14.28 2.98 -18.01
N GLN A 189 -13.70 2.19 -18.92
CA GLN A 189 -13.72 2.39 -20.36
C GLN A 189 -14.12 1.10 -21.07
N GLY A 190 -15.38 1.04 -21.55
CA GLY A 190 -15.96 -0.24 -21.97
C GLY A 190 -15.91 -1.26 -20.83
N ASN A 191 -15.57 -2.51 -21.11
CA ASN A 191 -15.37 -3.55 -20.10
C ASN A 191 -13.96 -3.54 -19.47
N LYS A 192 -13.27 -2.40 -19.45
CA LYS A 192 -11.92 -2.28 -18.88
C LYS A 192 -11.88 -1.20 -17.81
N MET A 193 -11.34 -1.54 -16.64
CA MET A 193 -10.98 -0.57 -15.62
C MET A 193 -9.58 -0.04 -15.87
N ILE A 194 -9.44 1.28 -15.88
CA ILE A 194 -8.19 2.02 -16.09
C ILE A 194 -7.77 2.63 -14.76
N PHE A 195 -6.56 2.27 -14.30
CA PHE A 195 -5.99 2.74 -13.04
C PHE A 195 -4.82 3.67 -13.33
N ASN A 196 -5.02 4.99 -13.22
CA ASN A 196 -3.97 5.99 -13.42
C ASN A 196 -3.19 6.29 -12.12
N SER A 197 -3.84 6.14 -10.97
CA SER A 197 -3.24 6.36 -9.66
C SER A 197 -3.09 5.03 -8.92
N TYR A 198 -1.91 4.40 -9.03
CA TYR A 198 -1.55 3.20 -8.25
C TYR A 198 -0.06 3.17 -7.89
N LYS A 199 0.27 2.41 -6.83
CA LYS A 199 1.60 2.41 -6.19
C LYS A 199 2.79 2.17 -7.14
N THR A 200 2.59 1.37 -8.18
CA THR A 200 3.66 0.91 -9.08
C THR A 200 3.48 1.43 -10.50
N VAL A 201 2.81 2.57 -10.68
CA VAL A 201 2.55 3.15 -12.01
C VAL A 201 3.82 3.42 -12.80
N SER A 202 4.92 3.78 -12.13
CA SER A 202 6.21 4.02 -12.76
C SER A 202 6.92 2.74 -13.22
N THR A 203 6.69 1.61 -12.55
CA THR A 203 7.47 0.37 -12.75
C THR A 203 6.69 -0.76 -13.41
N ASN A 204 5.36 -0.76 -13.32
CA ASN A 204 4.50 -1.77 -13.91
C ASN A 204 3.32 -1.09 -14.61
N LYS A 205 3.55 -0.64 -15.85
CA LYS A 205 2.55 0.06 -16.67
C LYS A 205 1.43 -0.86 -17.13
N GLU A 206 1.68 -2.16 -17.26
CA GLU A 206 0.69 -3.16 -17.70
C GLU A 206 -0.42 -3.35 -16.67
N ALA A 207 -0.12 -3.21 -15.37
CA ALA A 207 -1.11 -3.26 -14.29
C ALA A 207 -2.14 -2.10 -14.32
N ARG A 208 -2.04 -1.18 -15.28
CA ARG A 208 -2.98 -0.07 -15.49
C ARG A 208 -4.35 -0.55 -15.96
N VAL A 209 -4.43 -1.61 -16.75
CA VAL A 209 -5.67 -2.04 -17.39
C VAL A 209 -6.13 -3.38 -16.81
N VAL A 210 -7.36 -3.43 -16.30
CA VAL A 210 -7.98 -4.68 -15.83
C VAL A 210 -9.24 -4.93 -16.63
N ARG A 211 -9.31 -6.10 -17.29
CA ARG A 211 -10.53 -6.56 -17.95
C ARG A 211 -11.56 -6.94 -16.89
N VAL A 212 -12.76 -6.42 -17.06
CA VAL A 212 -13.93 -6.70 -16.22
C VAL A 212 -14.74 -7.81 -16.92
N PRO A 213 -15.09 -8.90 -16.23
CA PRO A 213 -16.00 -9.90 -16.76
C PRO A 213 -17.37 -9.29 -17.09
N ASP A 214 -18.06 -9.85 -18.09
CA ASP A 214 -19.30 -9.25 -18.60
C ASP A 214 -20.38 -9.13 -17.52
N GLU A 215 -20.54 -10.14 -16.66
CA GLU A 215 -21.48 -10.10 -15.52
C GLU A 215 -21.21 -8.88 -14.61
N LEU A 216 -19.95 -8.66 -14.22
CA LEU A 216 -19.59 -7.51 -13.39
C LEU A 216 -19.74 -6.19 -14.17
N TYR A 217 -19.41 -6.18 -15.46
CA TYR A 217 -19.57 -4.99 -16.29
C TYR A 217 -21.04 -4.55 -16.39
N PHE A 218 -21.98 -5.47 -16.56
CA PHE A 218 -23.41 -5.16 -16.57
C PHE A 218 -23.88 -4.56 -15.23
N ILE A 219 -23.45 -5.15 -14.11
CA ILE A 219 -23.76 -4.65 -12.76
C ILE A 219 -23.20 -3.22 -12.59
N LEU A 220 -21.93 -3.00 -12.96
CA LEU A 220 -21.29 -1.69 -12.84
C LEU A 220 -21.95 -0.65 -13.75
N ARG A 221 -22.28 -0.98 -14.99
CA ARG A 221 -22.93 -0.05 -15.92
C ARG A 221 -24.30 0.37 -15.38
N ARG A 222 -25.08 -0.56 -14.84
CA ARG A 222 -26.36 -0.27 -14.19
C ARG A 222 -26.18 0.69 -13.02
N TRP A 223 -25.24 0.41 -12.14
CA TRP A 223 -24.91 1.26 -10.99
C TRP A 223 -24.46 2.68 -11.41
N ILE A 224 -23.57 2.78 -12.39
CA ILE A 224 -23.04 4.06 -12.88
C ILE A 224 -24.14 4.93 -13.46
N ASN A 225 -25.10 4.34 -14.17
CA ASN A 225 -26.24 5.07 -14.73
C ASN A 225 -27.16 5.63 -13.64
N HIS A 226 -27.39 4.86 -12.58
CA HIS A 226 -28.24 5.25 -11.45
C HIS A 226 -27.57 6.28 -10.51
N SER A 227 -26.32 6.02 -10.14
CA SER A 227 -25.61 6.81 -9.14
C SER A 227 -25.36 8.24 -9.59
N LYS A 228 -25.75 9.23 -8.78
CA LYS A 228 -25.49 10.65 -9.02
C LYS A 228 -24.10 11.11 -8.52
N ASN A 229 -23.33 10.22 -7.90
CA ASN A 229 -22.04 10.55 -7.30
C ASN A 229 -20.90 10.62 -8.34
N ASP A 230 -19.84 11.38 -8.04
CA ASP A 230 -18.62 11.41 -8.84
C ASP A 230 -17.80 10.12 -8.72
N TYR A 231 -17.83 9.48 -7.55
CA TYR A 231 -17.03 8.30 -7.23
C TYR A 231 -17.84 7.02 -7.41
N LEU A 232 -17.18 5.94 -7.85
CA LEU A 232 -17.81 4.62 -8.00
C LEU A 232 -18.36 4.11 -6.66
N ILE A 233 -17.64 4.42 -5.59
CA ILE A 233 -17.95 4.07 -4.22
C ILE A 233 -17.68 5.29 -3.33
N PHE A 234 -18.58 5.54 -2.39
CA PHE A 234 -18.53 6.75 -1.56
C PHE A 234 -19.02 6.47 -0.13
N GLN A 235 -18.71 7.40 0.77
CA GLN A 235 -19.19 7.42 2.14
C GLN A 235 -20.69 7.77 2.19
N GLU A 236 -21.35 7.55 3.32
CA GLU A 236 -22.79 7.86 3.52
C GLU A 236 -23.13 9.33 3.20
N ASN A 237 -22.18 10.24 3.43
CA ASN A 237 -22.32 11.67 3.12
C ASN A 237 -21.99 12.03 1.65
N GLY A 238 -21.83 11.05 0.77
CA GLY A 238 -21.50 11.24 -0.64
C GLY A 238 -20.04 11.62 -0.93
N ARG A 239 -19.17 11.72 0.08
CA ARG A 239 -17.75 12.06 -0.13
C ARG A 239 -16.92 10.82 -0.46
N SER A 240 -15.79 11.01 -1.15
CA SER A 240 -14.79 9.95 -1.34
C SER A 240 -14.24 9.45 0.00
N PHE A 241 -13.82 8.18 0.04
CA PHE A 241 -13.19 7.61 1.21
C PHE A 241 -11.75 8.13 1.41
N THR A 242 -11.33 8.17 2.68
CA THR A 242 -9.92 8.14 3.05
C THR A 242 -9.50 6.70 3.29
N SER A 243 -8.20 6.41 3.34
CA SER A 243 -7.71 5.06 3.65
C SER A 243 -8.29 4.48 4.96
N SER A 244 -8.50 5.34 5.98
CA SER A 244 -9.04 4.90 7.28
C SER A 244 -10.55 4.66 7.22
N THR A 245 -11.33 5.53 6.57
CA THR A 245 -12.78 5.32 6.44
C THR A 245 -13.09 4.16 5.51
N PHE A 246 -12.30 3.96 4.46
CA PHE A 246 -12.38 2.78 3.60
C PHE A 246 -12.12 1.49 4.39
N THR A 247 -11.07 1.46 5.22
CA THR A 247 -10.76 0.28 6.03
C THR A 247 -11.89 -0.03 7.01
N LYS A 248 -12.46 0.99 7.66
CA LYS A 248 -13.64 0.82 8.52
C LYS A 248 -14.84 0.25 7.74
N ARG A 249 -15.05 0.70 6.50
CA ARG A 249 -16.10 0.18 5.61
C ARG A 249 -15.90 -1.31 5.33
N ILE A 250 -14.68 -1.72 4.98
CA ILE A 250 -14.32 -3.13 4.76
C ILE A 250 -14.53 -3.96 6.03
N GLN A 251 -14.17 -3.43 7.21
CA GLN A 251 -14.39 -4.14 8.48
C GLN A 251 -15.86 -4.35 8.81
N ARG A 252 -16.76 -3.44 8.41
CA ARG A 252 -18.22 -3.66 8.56
C ARG A 252 -18.73 -4.78 7.65
N LEU A 253 -18.11 -4.97 6.49
CA LEU A 253 -18.51 -5.98 5.51
C LEU A 253 -18.00 -7.38 5.86
N TYR A 254 -16.75 -7.46 6.30
CA TYR A 254 -16.00 -8.71 6.44
C TYR A 254 -15.62 -9.04 7.90
N GLY A 255 -15.88 -8.15 8.85
CA GLY A 255 -15.56 -8.33 10.27
C GLY A 255 -14.38 -7.50 10.76
N LYS A 256 -14.30 -7.35 12.09
CA LYS A 256 -13.30 -6.50 12.77
C LYS A 256 -11.88 -6.98 12.50
N GLY A 257 -11.02 -6.07 12.08
CA GLY A 257 -9.62 -6.35 11.81
C GLY A 257 -9.36 -7.02 10.47
N VAL A 258 -10.34 -7.02 9.54
CA VAL A 258 -10.15 -7.36 8.13
C VAL A 258 -9.88 -6.10 7.31
N SER A 259 -8.92 -6.18 6.41
CA SER A 259 -8.51 -5.12 5.49
C SER A 259 -8.42 -5.68 4.08
N VAL A 260 -8.38 -4.81 3.07
CA VAL A 260 -8.15 -5.21 1.68
C VAL A 260 -6.87 -6.04 1.52
N SER A 261 -5.82 -5.68 2.27
CA SER A 261 -4.56 -6.43 2.24
C SER A 261 -4.74 -7.85 2.78
N GLN A 262 -5.57 -8.02 3.80
CA GLN A 262 -5.89 -9.35 4.34
C GLN A 262 -6.77 -10.13 3.38
N LEU A 263 -7.77 -9.52 2.73
CA LEU A 263 -8.58 -10.19 1.70
C LEU A 263 -7.70 -10.72 0.55
N ARG A 264 -6.76 -9.91 0.08
CA ARG A 264 -5.74 -10.33 -0.89
C ARG A 264 -4.89 -11.49 -0.36
N SER A 265 -4.47 -11.42 0.89
CA SER A 265 -3.69 -12.47 1.54
C SER A 265 -4.47 -13.78 1.65
N ILE A 266 -5.74 -13.73 2.05
CA ILE A 266 -6.62 -14.90 2.15
C ILE A 266 -6.71 -15.58 0.79
N TYR A 267 -7.10 -14.83 -0.26
CA TYR A 267 -7.19 -15.38 -1.62
C TYR A 267 -5.87 -15.99 -2.08
N THR A 268 -4.76 -15.28 -1.92
CA THR A 268 -3.43 -15.78 -2.31
C THR A 268 -3.07 -17.06 -1.55
N SER A 269 -3.38 -17.11 -0.25
CA SER A 269 -3.04 -18.24 0.61
C SER A 269 -3.99 -19.43 0.48
N SER A 270 -5.21 -19.25 -0.01
CA SER A 270 -6.22 -20.32 -0.10
C SER A 270 -6.42 -20.81 -1.52
N VAL A 271 -6.35 -19.92 -2.50
CA VAL A 271 -6.64 -20.24 -3.91
C VAL A 271 -5.36 -20.37 -4.73
N LEU A 272 -4.41 -19.42 -4.58
CA LEU A 272 -3.19 -19.41 -5.39
C LEU A 272 -2.02 -20.18 -4.77
N ARG A 273 -2.22 -20.83 -3.62
CA ARG A 273 -1.11 -21.42 -2.84
C ARG A 273 -0.39 -22.49 -3.63
N ASP A 274 -1.13 -23.40 -4.25
CA ASP A 274 -0.53 -24.53 -4.94
C ASP A 274 0.13 -24.09 -6.25
N ASP A 275 -0.48 -23.17 -7.01
CA ASP A 275 0.16 -22.52 -8.15
C ASP A 275 1.50 -21.86 -7.78
N ILE A 276 1.54 -21.15 -6.64
CA ILE A 276 2.77 -20.51 -6.14
C ILE A 276 3.83 -21.56 -5.79
N ARG A 277 3.44 -22.68 -5.15
CA ARG A 277 4.36 -23.78 -4.80
C ARG A 277 4.94 -24.45 -6.04
N GLU A 278 4.14 -24.63 -7.08
CA GLU A 278 4.63 -25.18 -8.35
C GLU A 278 5.63 -24.24 -9.01
N VAL A 279 5.35 -22.94 -9.02
CA VAL A 279 6.28 -21.91 -9.53
C VAL A 279 7.58 -21.88 -8.71
N GLU A 280 7.50 -22.05 -7.38
CA GLU A 280 8.68 -22.10 -6.50
C GLU A 280 9.55 -23.32 -6.83
N LYS A 281 8.97 -24.53 -6.87
CA LYS A 281 9.68 -25.75 -7.26
C LYS A 281 10.32 -25.66 -8.64
N LEU A 282 9.61 -25.08 -9.61
CA LEU A 282 10.13 -24.87 -10.94
C LEU A 282 11.31 -23.89 -10.94
N ASN A 283 11.22 -22.79 -10.18
CA ASN A 283 12.34 -21.85 -10.05
C ASN A 283 13.56 -22.49 -9.35
N GLU A 284 13.37 -23.34 -8.34
CA GLU A 284 14.46 -24.10 -7.70
C GLU A 284 15.14 -25.00 -8.72
N THR A 285 14.37 -25.83 -9.43
CA THR A 285 14.86 -26.74 -10.47
C THR A 285 15.63 -25.98 -11.56
N LEU A 286 15.08 -24.86 -12.04
CA LEU A 286 15.73 -24.04 -13.05
C LEU A 286 16.99 -23.33 -12.52
N THR A 287 17.01 -22.99 -11.23
CA THR A 287 18.19 -22.39 -10.58
C THR A 287 19.31 -23.41 -10.45
N GLU A 288 19.00 -24.64 -10.03
CA GLU A 288 19.96 -25.75 -9.97
C GLU A 288 20.56 -26.02 -11.35
N LYS A 289 19.72 -26.13 -12.40
CA LYS A 289 20.20 -26.33 -13.77
C LYS A 289 21.01 -25.16 -14.30
N ALA A 290 20.65 -23.92 -13.97
CA ALA A 290 21.45 -22.76 -14.32
C ALA A 290 22.85 -22.83 -13.68
N ASN A 291 22.92 -23.20 -12.40
CA ASN A 291 24.17 -23.35 -11.67
C ASN A 291 25.04 -24.49 -12.23
N GLU A 292 24.45 -25.64 -12.56
CA GLU A 292 25.13 -26.75 -13.25
C GLU A 292 25.73 -26.30 -14.59
N MET A 293 25.02 -25.43 -15.31
CA MET A 293 25.47 -24.84 -16.57
C MET A 293 26.45 -23.67 -16.39
N GLY A 294 26.84 -23.31 -15.16
CA GLY A 294 27.73 -22.19 -14.88
C GLY A 294 27.15 -20.81 -15.21
N THR A 295 25.82 -20.67 -15.20
CA THR A 295 25.11 -19.42 -15.54
C THR A 295 24.07 -19.06 -14.47
N SER A 296 23.54 -17.84 -14.52
CA SER A 296 22.41 -17.45 -13.65
C SER A 296 21.07 -17.67 -14.31
N LEU A 297 20.06 -18.01 -13.50
CA LEU A 297 18.67 -18.16 -13.95
C LEU A 297 18.14 -16.88 -14.62
N ASN A 298 18.51 -15.71 -14.12
CA ASN A 298 18.09 -14.43 -14.71
C ASN A 298 18.67 -14.22 -16.12
N MET A 299 19.91 -14.67 -16.37
CA MET A 299 20.52 -14.60 -17.69
C MET A 299 19.74 -15.52 -18.67
N LEU A 300 19.45 -16.75 -18.25
CA LEU A 300 18.63 -17.68 -19.04
C LEU A 300 17.24 -17.12 -19.35
N LYS A 301 16.55 -16.53 -18.35
CA LYS A 301 15.25 -15.88 -18.54
C LYS A 301 15.34 -14.69 -19.50
N THR A 302 16.42 -13.92 -19.45
CA THR A 302 16.57 -12.74 -20.31
C THR A 302 16.85 -13.12 -21.77
N VAL A 303 17.63 -14.18 -21.99
CA VAL A 303 18.04 -14.61 -23.33
C VAL A 303 16.97 -15.46 -24.01
N TYR A 304 16.41 -16.44 -23.31
CA TYR A 304 15.56 -17.48 -23.91
C TYR A 304 14.06 -17.27 -23.69
N LEU A 305 13.68 -16.45 -22.70
CA LEU A 305 12.27 -16.12 -22.41
C LEU A 305 11.83 -14.79 -23.06
N LYS A 306 12.75 -14.07 -23.74
CA LYS A 306 12.38 -13.00 -24.67
C LYS A 306 11.75 -13.60 -25.92
N ASN A 307 10.46 -13.91 -25.85
CA ASN A 307 9.47 -13.81 -26.94
C ASN A 307 8.18 -14.51 -26.54
N LYS A 308 7.28 -13.77 -25.89
CA LYS A 308 5.86 -13.72 -26.27
C LYS A 308 5.43 -12.27 -26.06
N GLY A 309 5.37 -11.53 -27.18
CA GLY A 309 4.84 -10.17 -27.21
C GLY A 309 3.37 -10.10 -26.84
#